data_AF-A0A4Q3F5V6-F1
#
_entry.id   AF-A0A4Q3F5V6-F1
#
_cell.length_a   1.000
_cell.length_b   1.000
_cell.length_c   1.000
_cell.angle_alpha   90.00
_cell.angle_beta   90.00
_cell.angle_gamma   90.00
#
_symmetry.space_group_name_H-M   'P 1'
#
loop_
_entity.id
_entity.type
_entity.pdbx_description
1 polymer ?
#
loop_
_entity_poly.entity_id
_entity_poly.type
_entity_poly.pdbx_seq_one_letter_code
_entity_poly.pdbx_strand_id
1 'polypeptide(L)'
;MQRYLLIFSLLLMAFCSSCKKQKAGENVFKLLPPAQTHVDFINKNTATNTVNILDYLYFYNGAGVASADFNNDGLPDLYFVSNQESNKLYLNKGNLTFEDITAKAGVAGTGNWKTGVTIVDINGDGYKDIYISVVSNYKSFKGKNQLFINNHDLTFTESAAKYGLDFSGFSTQASFTDYDKDGDLDMFLLTSSVHSNDTYGDSTQRFKCSHDAGDHLFRNDNGHFTDVTKTSGIYAAPIGYGLGVSVGDLNNDGWDDIYVSNDFFEQDYYYVNQHNGTFKE
;
A
#
# COMPACT_ATOMS: atom_id res chain seq x y z
N MET A 1 -65.21 22.41 -24.82
CA MET A 1 -64.75 21.95 -23.50
C MET A 1 -63.94 20.64 -23.53
N GLN A 2 -64.38 19.60 -24.24
CA GLN A 2 -63.67 18.29 -24.30
C GLN A 2 -62.21 18.33 -24.77
N ARG A 3 -61.87 19.20 -25.75
CA ARG A 3 -60.48 19.32 -26.28
C ARG A 3 -59.50 19.93 -25.27
N TYR A 4 -59.97 20.84 -24.41
CA TYR A 4 -59.14 21.46 -23.37
C TYR A 4 -58.94 20.53 -22.17
N LEU A 5 -59.94 19.69 -21.84
CA LEU A 5 -59.79 18.64 -20.83
C LEU A 5 -58.73 17.60 -21.23
N LEU A 6 -58.68 17.18 -22.50
CA LEU A 6 -57.69 16.20 -22.96
C LEU A 6 -56.25 16.73 -22.91
N ILE A 7 -56.05 18.00 -23.28
CA ILE A 7 -54.74 18.65 -23.22
C ILE A 7 -54.30 18.84 -21.77
N PHE A 8 -55.22 19.20 -20.87
CA PHE A 8 -54.93 19.35 -19.45
C PHE A 8 -54.59 18.01 -18.79
N SER A 9 -55.28 16.93 -19.15
CA SER A 9 -54.99 15.57 -18.67
C SER A 9 -53.64 15.03 -19.19
N LEU A 10 -53.26 15.33 -20.44
CA LEU A 10 -51.95 14.97 -21.01
C LEU A 10 -50.81 15.76 -20.36
N LEU A 11 -51.02 17.04 -20.06
CA LEU A 11 -50.05 17.86 -19.31
C LEU A 11 -49.90 17.39 -17.85
N LEU A 12 -50.98 16.98 -17.20
CA LEU A 12 -50.93 16.39 -15.85
C LEU A 12 -50.16 15.05 -15.84
N MET A 13 -50.36 14.20 -16.86
CA MET A 13 -49.64 12.92 -16.98
C MET A 13 -48.13 13.10 -17.26
N ALA A 14 -47.77 14.13 -18.03
CA ALA A 14 -46.37 14.51 -18.25
C ALA A 14 -45.71 15.08 -16.98
N PHE A 15 -46.44 15.88 -16.20
CA PHE A 15 -45.94 16.41 -14.92
C PHE A 15 -45.79 15.33 -13.83
N CYS A 16 -46.69 14.34 -13.78
CA CYS A 16 -46.58 13.22 -12.84
C CYS A 16 -45.44 12.23 -13.16
N SER A 17 -44.86 12.28 -14.37
CA SER A 17 -43.75 11.39 -14.76
C SER A 17 -42.36 12.01 -14.58
N SER A 18 -42.28 13.31 -14.27
CA SER A 18 -41.00 14.05 -14.23
C SER A 18 -40.37 14.18 -12.83
N CYS A 19 -40.98 13.61 -11.79
CA CYS A 19 -40.46 13.66 -10.42
C CYS A 19 -40.15 12.26 -9.87
N LYS A 20 -39.21 11.54 -10.50
CA LYS A 20 -38.39 10.61 -9.71
C LYS A 20 -37.31 11.44 -9.02
N LYS A 21 -37.39 11.55 -7.69
CA LYS A 21 -36.26 12.04 -6.89
C LYS A 21 -35.10 11.07 -7.11
N GLN A 22 -34.19 11.43 -8.00
CA GLN A 22 -32.95 10.70 -8.19
C GLN A 22 -32.19 10.78 -6.87
N LYS A 23 -31.92 9.63 -6.24
CA LYS A 23 -31.16 9.64 -4.98
C LYS A 23 -29.75 10.13 -5.31
N ALA A 24 -29.20 11.01 -4.48
CA ALA A 24 -27.80 11.38 -4.58
C ALA A 24 -26.95 10.09 -4.55
N GLY A 25 -26.21 9.84 -5.64
CA GLY A 25 -25.40 8.62 -5.81
C GLY A 25 -25.93 7.60 -6.85
N GLU A 26 -27.17 7.72 -7.33
CA GLU A 26 -27.64 6.89 -8.45
C GLU A 26 -26.86 7.23 -9.73
N ASN A 27 -26.08 6.26 -10.23
CA ASN A 27 -25.20 6.31 -11.41
C ASN A 27 -23.80 6.92 -11.25
N VAL A 28 -23.28 7.12 -10.03
CA VAL A 28 -21.87 7.55 -9.87
C VAL A 28 -20.89 6.40 -10.14
N PHE A 29 -21.22 5.20 -9.65
CA PHE A 29 -20.45 3.98 -9.92
C PHE A 29 -21.36 2.91 -10.53
N LYS A 30 -20.81 2.17 -11.49
CA LYS A 30 -21.45 1.00 -12.10
C LYS A 30 -20.63 -0.23 -11.74
N LEU A 31 -21.26 -1.18 -11.06
CA LEU A 31 -20.64 -2.48 -10.82
C LEU A 31 -20.44 -3.20 -12.16
N LEU A 32 -19.20 -3.59 -12.44
CA LEU A 32 -18.86 -4.47 -13.56
C LEU A 32 -18.56 -5.87 -13.02
N PRO A 33 -19.23 -6.92 -13.53
CA PRO A 33 -19.01 -8.27 -13.04
C PRO A 33 -17.66 -8.84 -13.52
N PRO A 34 -17.05 -9.79 -12.79
CA PRO A 34 -15.84 -10.50 -13.23
C PRO A 34 -15.99 -11.16 -14.61
N ALA A 35 -17.20 -11.58 -14.99
CA ALA A 35 -17.47 -12.12 -16.33
C ALA A 35 -17.24 -11.09 -17.46
N GLN A 36 -17.25 -9.79 -17.15
CA GLN A 36 -16.96 -8.71 -18.09
C GLN A 36 -15.53 -8.21 -17.96
N THR A 37 -15.02 -8.05 -16.74
CA THR A 37 -13.70 -7.45 -16.50
C THR A 37 -12.56 -8.47 -16.51
N HIS A 38 -12.87 -9.74 -16.27
CA HIS A 38 -11.90 -10.81 -15.97
C HIS A 38 -11.04 -10.56 -14.73
N VAL A 39 -11.49 -9.68 -13.84
CA VAL A 39 -10.90 -9.49 -12.51
C VAL A 39 -11.74 -10.25 -11.49
N ASP A 40 -11.22 -11.35 -10.98
CA ASP A 40 -11.88 -12.29 -10.07
C ASP A 40 -11.10 -12.54 -8.76
N PHE A 41 -10.06 -11.74 -8.51
CA PHE A 41 -9.22 -11.84 -7.32
C PHE A 41 -10.01 -11.72 -6.02
N ILE A 42 -9.68 -12.58 -5.05
CA ILE A 42 -10.23 -12.56 -3.70
C ILE A 42 -9.07 -12.74 -2.72
N ASN A 43 -8.87 -11.74 -1.85
CA ASN A 43 -7.98 -11.89 -0.71
C ASN A 43 -8.69 -12.66 0.41
N LYS A 44 -8.54 -14.00 0.39
CA LYS A 44 -9.20 -14.89 1.34
C LYS A 44 -8.26 -15.25 2.49
N ASN A 45 -8.60 -14.82 3.69
CA ASN A 45 -7.85 -15.17 4.90
C ASN A 45 -8.54 -16.32 5.64
N THR A 46 -7.82 -17.42 5.84
CA THR A 46 -8.28 -18.58 6.60
C THR A 46 -7.66 -18.57 7.99
N ALA A 47 -8.49 -18.34 9.00
CA ALA A 47 -8.08 -18.37 10.40
C ALA A 47 -7.73 -19.80 10.84
N THR A 48 -6.75 -19.92 11.71
CA THR A 48 -6.35 -21.18 12.36
C THR A 48 -6.38 -21.02 13.87
N ASN A 49 -6.19 -22.12 14.60
CA ASN A 49 -6.12 -22.11 16.07
C ASN A 49 -4.89 -21.35 16.60
N THR A 50 -3.90 -21.05 15.77
CA THR A 50 -2.65 -20.36 16.17
C THR A 50 -2.52 -18.96 15.59
N VAL A 51 -3.22 -18.67 14.50
CA VAL A 51 -3.25 -17.37 13.83
C VAL A 51 -4.70 -17.05 13.43
N ASN A 52 -5.28 -16.09 14.13
CA ASN A 52 -6.62 -15.55 13.92
C ASN A 52 -6.65 -14.12 14.47
N ILE A 53 -7.80 -13.45 14.38
CA ILE A 53 -7.97 -12.06 14.81
C ILE A 53 -7.66 -11.81 16.30
N LEU A 54 -7.81 -12.81 17.18
CA LEU A 54 -7.49 -12.68 18.61
C LEU A 54 -5.99 -12.76 18.86
N ASP A 55 -5.27 -13.48 18.00
CA ASP A 55 -3.82 -13.65 18.07
C ASP A 55 -3.06 -12.53 17.34
N TYR A 56 -3.60 -12.08 16.20
CA TYR A 56 -3.00 -11.07 15.35
C TYR A 56 -4.07 -10.07 14.94
N LEU A 57 -4.06 -8.90 15.58
CA LEU A 57 -5.13 -7.90 15.44
C LEU A 57 -5.28 -7.36 14.01
N TYR A 58 -4.22 -7.46 13.20
CA TYR A 58 -4.22 -7.03 11.80
C TYR A 58 -4.62 -8.12 10.81
N PHE A 59 -5.23 -9.21 11.28
CA PHE A 59 -5.61 -10.35 10.45
C PHE A 59 -6.54 -9.96 9.27
N TYR A 60 -7.26 -8.84 9.38
CA TYR A 60 -8.19 -8.35 8.36
C TYR A 60 -7.87 -6.94 7.82
N ASN A 61 -6.65 -6.41 8.03
CA ASN A 61 -6.25 -5.11 7.47
C ASN A 61 -6.17 -5.11 5.94
N GLY A 62 -6.09 -6.31 5.32
CA GLY A 62 -5.86 -6.46 3.89
C GLY A 62 -4.38 -6.46 3.54
N ALA A 63 -4.06 -6.49 2.24
CA ALA A 63 -2.68 -6.55 1.75
C ALA A 63 -2.35 -5.46 0.71
N GLY A 64 -3.32 -4.59 0.40
CA GLY A 64 -3.19 -3.53 -0.58
C GLY A 64 -3.53 -3.92 -2.03
N VAL A 65 -3.71 -2.90 -2.85
CA VAL A 65 -3.85 -2.96 -4.31
C VAL A 65 -3.09 -1.78 -4.90
N ALA A 66 -2.44 -1.99 -6.03
CA ALA A 66 -1.77 -0.95 -6.78
C ALA A 66 -2.31 -0.86 -8.20
N SER A 67 -2.26 0.34 -8.77
CA SER A 67 -2.54 0.58 -10.17
C SER A 67 -1.43 1.40 -10.80
N ALA A 68 -0.92 0.92 -11.93
CA ALA A 68 0.19 1.51 -12.66
C ALA A 68 0.17 1.01 -14.11
N ASP A 69 0.80 1.73 -15.02
CA ASP A 69 1.00 1.30 -16.40
C ASP A 69 2.34 0.55 -16.48
N PHE A 70 2.32 -0.79 -16.43
CA PHE A 70 3.56 -1.59 -16.32
C PHE A 70 4.24 -1.83 -17.67
N ASN A 71 3.54 -1.63 -18.79
CA ASN A 71 4.05 -1.77 -20.15
C ASN A 71 4.13 -0.45 -20.94
N ASN A 72 3.83 0.69 -20.31
CA ASN A 72 3.85 2.02 -20.90
C ASN A 72 2.93 2.15 -22.12
N ASP A 73 1.76 1.50 -22.10
CA ASP A 73 0.77 1.57 -23.19
C ASP A 73 -0.32 2.64 -22.98
N GLY A 74 -0.26 3.36 -21.87
CA GLY A 74 -1.20 4.40 -21.46
C GLY A 74 -2.42 3.87 -20.70
N LEU A 75 -2.50 2.56 -20.43
CA LEU A 75 -3.59 1.95 -19.68
C LEU A 75 -3.12 1.55 -18.27
N PRO A 76 -3.87 1.90 -17.22
CA PRO A 76 -3.55 1.46 -15.88
C PRO A 76 -3.89 -0.03 -15.71
N ASP A 77 -2.90 -0.82 -15.34
CA ASP A 77 -3.01 -2.20 -14.89
C ASP A 77 -3.35 -2.27 -13.40
N LEU A 78 -3.58 -3.49 -12.90
CA LEU A 78 -3.89 -3.74 -11.49
C LEU A 78 -2.99 -4.83 -10.91
N TYR A 79 -2.36 -4.53 -9.78
CA TYR A 79 -1.63 -5.50 -8.98
C TYR A 79 -2.29 -5.69 -7.61
N PHE A 80 -2.81 -6.88 -7.36
CA PHE A 80 -3.43 -7.25 -6.10
C PHE A 80 -2.48 -8.10 -5.26
N VAL A 81 -2.38 -7.76 -3.98
CA VAL A 81 -1.65 -8.57 -3.00
C VAL A 81 -2.65 -9.41 -2.21
N SER A 82 -2.30 -10.67 -1.96
CA SER A 82 -3.03 -11.51 -1.00
C SER A 82 -2.25 -11.59 0.30
N ASN A 83 -2.90 -11.64 1.47
CA ASN A 83 -2.16 -11.90 2.70
C ASN A 83 -1.53 -13.31 2.65
N GLN A 84 -2.33 -14.35 2.40
CA GLN A 84 -1.88 -15.76 2.47
C GLN A 84 -1.50 -16.36 1.11
N GLU A 85 -2.26 -16.06 0.06
CA GLU A 85 -2.15 -16.73 -1.25
C GLU A 85 -1.18 -15.99 -2.19
N SER A 86 -1.16 -16.37 -3.47
CA SER A 86 -0.43 -15.66 -4.51
C SER A 86 -1.04 -14.30 -4.84
N ASN A 87 -0.18 -13.33 -5.10
CA ASN A 87 -0.55 -12.03 -5.67
C ASN A 87 -1.02 -12.19 -7.12
N LYS A 88 -1.67 -11.16 -7.67
CA LYS A 88 -2.16 -11.16 -9.05
C LYS A 88 -1.83 -9.87 -9.80
N LEU A 89 -1.24 -10.00 -10.99
CA LEU A 89 -1.08 -8.91 -11.96
C LEU A 89 -2.07 -9.07 -13.10
N TYR A 90 -2.96 -8.10 -13.24
CA TYR A 90 -3.96 -8.00 -14.31
C TYR A 90 -3.57 -6.90 -15.29
N LEU A 91 -3.16 -7.29 -16.49
CA LEU A 91 -2.83 -6.39 -17.60
C LEU A 91 -4.12 -5.86 -18.23
N ASN A 92 -4.23 -4.55 -18.38
CA ASN A 92 -5.38 -3.89 -18.97
C ASN A 92 -5.36 -4.05 -20.49
N LYS A 93 -6.43 -4.61 -21.06
CA LYS A 93 -6.60 -4.80 -22.51
C LYS A 93 -7.47 -3.71 -23.15
N GLY A 94 -7.79 -2.67 -22.38
CA GLY A 94 -8.75 -1.63 -22.73
C GLY A 94 -10.18 -2.00 -22.33
N ASN A 95 -11.06 -1.00 -22.29
CA ASN A 95 -12.49 -1.15 -21.97
C ASN A 95 -12.79 -1.83 -20.61
N LEU A 96 -11.87 -1.73 -19.65
CA LEU A 96 -11.93 -2.39 -18.34
C LEU A 96 -11.99 -3.92 -18.44
N THR A 97 -11.39 -4.49 -19.49
CA THR A 97 -11.16 -5.92 -19.66
C THR A 97 -9.69 -6.19 -19.38
N PHE A 98 -9.41 -7.19 -18.54
CA PHE A 98 -8.06 -7.47 -18.06
C PHE A 98 -7.63 -8.91 -18.37
N GLU A 99 -6.32 -9.13 -18.38
CA GLU A 99 -5.68 -10.44 -18.56
C GLU A 99 -4.79 -10.74 -17.34
N ASP A 100 -5.02 -11.84 -16.64
CA ASP A 100 -4.12 -12.30 -15.58
C ASP A 100 -2.81 -12.79 -16.18
N ILE A 101 -1.75 -11.99 -16.04
CA ILE A 101 -0.41 -12.30 -16.54
C ILE A 101 0.54 -12.74 -15.42
N THR A 102 0.06 -12.99 -14.20
CA THR A 102 0.87 -13.22 -12.99
C THR A 102 1.97 -14.26 -13.20
N ALA A 103 1.63 -15.40 -13.78
CA ALA A 103 2.57 -16.50 -13.99
C ALA A 103 3.63 -16.15 -15.05
N LYS A 104 3.22 -15.48 -16.13
CA LYS A 104 4.13 -14.98 -17.17
C LYS A 104 5.08 -13.93 -16.61
N ALA A 105 4.53 -13.03 -15.78
CA ALA A 105 5.24 -11.90 -15.22
C ALA A 105 6.21 -12.29 -14.09
N GLY A 106 6.00 -13.43 -13.43
CA GLY A 106 6.88 -13.88 -12.33
C GLY A 106 6.61 -13.16 -11.00
N VAL A 107 5.44 -12.55 -10.84
CA VAL A 107 5.10 -11.64 -9.72
C VAL A 107 4.08 -12.23 -8.74
N ALA A 108 4.03 -13.55 -8.60
CA ALA A 108 3.12 -14.21 -7.65
C ALA A 108 3.43 -13.87 -6.17
N GLY A 109 4.63 -13.34 -5.90
CA GLY A 109 5.11 -13.07 -4.56
C GLY A 109 5.52 -14.35 -3.80
N THR A 110 6.20 -14.16 -2.68
CA THR A 110 6.55 -15.21 -1.71
C THR A 110 6.14 -14.77 -0.31
N GLY A 111 6.42 -15.60 0.69
CA GLY A 111 5.95 -15.38 2.05
C GLY A 111 4.45 -15.69 2.21
N ASN A 112 4.04 -15.89 3.46
CA ASN A 112 2.70 -16.37 3.80
C ASN A 112 1.85 -15.33 4.56
N TRP A 113 2.33 -14.09 4.66
CA TRP A 113 1.56 -12.95 5.16
C TRP A 113 2.05 -11.61 4.59
N LYS A 114 1.61 -11.26 3.37
CA LYS A 114 1.93 -9.97 2.72
C LYS A 114 0.93 -8.89 3.17
N THR A 115 1.33 -7.63 3.23
CA THR A 115 0.56 -6.54 3.89
C THR A 115 0.42 -5.26 3.08
N GLY A 116 1.37 -4.98 2.18
CA GLY A 116 1.37 -3.75 1.40
C GLY A 116 2.03 -3.92 0.05
N VAL A 117 1.66 -3.03 -0.87
CA VAL A 117 2.32 -2.85 -2.16
C VAL A 117 2.63 -1.38 -2.38
N THR A 118 3.78 -1.11 -2.97
CA THR A 118 4.20 0.22 -3.40
C THR A 118 4.76 0.12 -4.81
N ILE A 119 4.35 1.04 -5.68
CA ILE A 119 4.86 1.14 -7.04
C ILE A 119 5.89 2.25 -7.08
N VAL A 120 7.05 1.96 -7.64
CA VAL A 120 8.19 2.87 -7.70
C VAL A 120 8.93 2.64 -9.01
N ASP A 121 9.59 3.66 -9.53
CA ASP A 121 10.57 3.53 -10.61
C ASP A 121 11.94 3.66 -9.95
N ILE A 122 12.42 2.57 -9.36
CA ILE A 122 13.50 2.62 -8.35
C ILE A 122 14.87 2.88 -8.99
N ASN A 123 14.99 2.57 -10.28
CA ASN A 123 16.22 2.69 -11.07
C ASN A 123 16.15 3.83 -12.10
N GLY A 124 15.04 4.58 -12.16
CA GLY A 124 14.85 5.72 -13.05
C GLY A 124 14.80 5.37 -14.53
N ASP A 125 14.43 4.14 -14.89
CA ASP A 125 14.39 3.67 -16.27
C ASP A 125 13.06 3.97 -17.00
N GLY A 126 12.09 4.54 -16.28
CA GLY A 126 10.78 4.89 -16.81
C GLY A 126 9.75 3.75 -16.74
N TYR A 127 10.12 2.58 -16.21
CA TYR A 127 9.22 1.46 -15.98
C TYR A 127 8.88 1.33 -14.49
N LYS A 128 7.69 0.82 -14.22
CA LYS A 128 7.19 0.68 -12.85
C LYS A 128 7.59 -0.67 -12.28
N ASP A 129 8.28 -0.62 -11.15
CA ASP A 129 8.66 -1.74 -10.29
C ASP A 129 7.63 -1.94 -9.17
N ILE A 130 7.67 -3.12 -8.54
CA ILE A 130 6.71 -3.50 -7.50
C ILE A 130 7.46 -3.85 -6.22
N TYR A 131 7.27 -3.07 -5.17
CA TYR A 131 7.71 -3.40 -3.82
C TYR A 131 6.57 -4.00 -2.99
N ILE A 132 6.83 -5.08 -2.27
CA ILE A 132 5.84 -5.76 -1.42
C ILE A 132 6.34 -5.87 0.01
N SER A 133 5.49 -5.43 0.94
CA SER A 133 5.70 -5.59 2.38
C SER A 133 5.19 -6.95 2.85
N VAL A 134 5.99 -7.59 3.70
CA VAL A 134 5.71 -8.92 4.25
C VAL A 134 5.93 -8.92 5.75
N VAL A 135 5.00 -9.53 6.47
CA VAL A 135 5.17 -9.84 7.89
C VAL A 135 5.92 -11.17 8.02
N SER A 136 6.94 -11.17 8.85
CA SER A 136 7.77 -12.32 9.17
C SER A 136 8.07 -12.34 10.67
N ASN A 137 8.82 -13.32 11.16
CA ASN A 137 9.28 -13.43 12.55
C ASN A 137 8.16 -13.45 13.62
N TYR A 138 6.89 -13.64 13.22
CA TYR A 138 5.76 -13.73 14.12
C TYR A 138 4.98 -15.03 13.93
N LYS A 139 4.99 -15.91 14.94
CA LYS A 139 4.30 -17.20 14.92
C LYS A 139 4.65 -18.03 13.67
N SER A 140 3.69 -18.25 12.78
CA SER A 140 3.89 -19.00 11.53
C SER A 140 4.26 -18.11 10.34
N PHE A 141 4.27 -16.78 10.49
CA PHE A 141 4.58 -15.85 9.41
C PHE A 141 6.07 -15.89 9.05
N LYS A 142 6.34 -16.03 7.76
CA LYS A 142 7.67 -16.20 7.17
C LYS A 142 7.70 -15.50 5.82
N GLY A 143 8.88 -15.00 5.48
CA GLY A 143 9.12 -14.31 4.22
C GLY A 143 10.04 -13.12 4.43
N LYS A 144 10.21 -12.36 3.36
CA LYS A 144 10.96 -11.11 3.32
C LYS A 144 10.18 -10.14 2.45
N ASN A 145 10.38 -8.84 2.65
CA ASN A 145 9.94 -7.86 1.67
C ASN A 145 10.58 -8.18 0.30
N GLN A 146 9.87 -7.83 -0.76
CA GLN A 146 10.22 -8.21 -2.13
C GLN A 146 10.26 -6.99 -3.03
N LEU A 147 11.16 -6.97 -4.01
CA LEU A 147 11.29 -5.91 -5.00
C LEU A 147 11.35 -6.55 -6.38
N PHE A 148 10.29 -6.44 -7.14
CA PHE A 148 10.21 -6.94 -8.51
C PHE A 148 10.59 -5.83 -9.48
N ILE A 149 11.78 -5.94 -10.07
CA ILE A 149 12.27 -5.02 -11.10
C ILE A 149 11.66 -5.38 -12.45
N ASN A 150 11.11 -4.40 -13.16
CA ASN A 150 10.49 -4.59 -14.46
C ASN A 150 11.56 -4.82 -15.55
N ASN A 151 11.43 -5.91 -16.31
CA ASN A 151 12.37 -6.25 -17.40
C ASN A 151 11.99 -5.64 -18.76
N HIS A 152 10.97 -4.76 -18.79
CA HIS A 152 10.46 -4.05 -19.98
C HIS A 152 9.74 -4.93 -21.01
N ASP A 153 9.46 -6.19 -20.66
CA ASP A 153 8.80 -7.18 -21.52
C ASP A 153 7.60 -7.87 -20.82
N LEU A 154 7.04 -7.21 -19.80
CA LEU A 154 6.01 -7.72 -18.90
C LEU A 154 6.47 -8.87 -17.99
N THR A 155 7.78 -9.13 -17.92
CA THR A 155 8.38 -10.00 -16.90
C THR A 155 9.10 -9.17 -15.85
N PHE A 156 9.26 -9.74 -14.65
CA PHE A 156 9.90 -9.07 -13.53
C PHE A 156 10.93 -9.97 -12.87
N THR A 157 11.93 -9.33 -12.25
CA THR A 157 13.01 -10.00 -11.51
C THR A 157 12.97 -9.59 -10.04
N GLU A 158 12.70 -10.55 -9.13
CA GLU A 158 12.83 -10.32 -7.68
C GLU A 158 14.29 -10.00 -7.33
N SER A 159 14.52 -8.84 -6.72
CA SER A 159 15.84 -8.25 -6.50
C SER A 159 16.01 -7.60 -5.13
N ALA A 160 15.09 -7.81 -4.16
CA ALA A 160 15.14 -7.10 -2.87
C ALA A 160 16.50 -7.26 -2.17
N ALA A 161 17.04 -8.48 -2.12
CA ALA A 161 18.31 -8.75 -1.45
C ALA A 161 19.51 -8.09 -2.17
N LYS A 162 19.44 -7.95 -3.49
CA LYS A 162 20.47 -7.24 -4.28
C LYS A 162 20.49 -5.75 -3.94
N TYR A 163 19.31 -5.16 -3.76
CA TYR A 163 19.16 -3.75 -3.40
C TYR A 163 19.33 -3.47 -1.90
N GLY A 164 19.32 -4.49 -1.03
CA GLY A 164 19.34 -4.30 0.43
C GLY A 164 17.97 -4.04 1.06
N LEU A 165 16.89 -4.39 0.34
CA LEU A 165 15.51 -4.14 0.73
C LEU A 165 14.73 -5.41 1.12
N ASP A 166 15.41 -6.54 1.33
CA ASP A 166 14.80 -7.83 1.72
C ASP A 166 14.54 -7.96 3.23
N PHE A 167 13.99 -6.89 3.81
CA PHE A 167 13.72 -6.80 5.24
C PHE A 167 12.81 -7.92 5.74
N SER A 168 13.08 -8.41 6.96
CA SER A 168 12.28 -9.40 7.68
C SER A 168 11.85 -8.84 9.04
N GLY A 169 10.62 -8.37 9.12
CA GLY A 169 10.00 -7.93 10.37
C GLY A 169 8.49 -7.83 10.19
N PHE A 170 7.85 -6.86 10.83
CA PHE A 170 6.41 -6.64 10.83
C PHE A 170 6.02 -5.50 9.88
N SER A 171 6.51 -5.56 8.64
CA SER A 171 6.28 -4.54 7.61
C SER A 171 4.79 -4.29 7.36
N THR A 172 4.41 -3.02 7.29
CA THR A 172 3.06 -2.59 6.88
C THR A 172 3.08 -2.08 5.44
N GLN A 173 3.89 -1.05 5.17
CA GLN A 173 3.97 -0.38 3.87
C GLN A 173 5.32 0.34 3.72
N ALA A 174 5.75 0.59 2.48
CA ALA A 174 6.89 1.44 2.18
C ALA A 174 6.44 2.79 1.58
N SER A 175 7.25 3.82 1.78
CA SER A 175 7.19 5.06 1.01
C SER A 175 8.58 5.36 0.45
N PHE A 176 8.64 5.73 -0.82
CA PHE A 176 9.88 6.09 -1.50
C PHE A 176 9.91 7.60 -1.76
N THR A 177 11.03 8.25 -1.44
CA THR A 177 11.20 9.70 -1.57
C THR A 177 12.68 10.06 -1.59
N ASP A 178 13.07 11.13 -2.27
CA ASP A 178 14.44 11.65 -2.27
C ASP A 178 14.59 12.62 -1.07
N TYR A 179 14.83 12.08 0.14
CA TYR A 179 14.76 12.89 1.37
C TYR A 179 16.01 13.73 1.59
N ASP A 180 17.14 13.36 0.98
CA ASP A 180 18.40 14.09 1.10
C ASP A 180 18.77 14.93 -0.16
N LYS A 181 17.93 14.87 -1.20
CA LYS A 181 18.03 15.64 -2.46
C LYS A 181 19.27 15.31 -3.28
N ASP A 182 19.73 14.08 -3.24
CA ASP A 182 20.86 13.62 -4.03
C ASP A 182 20.46 13.08 -5.41
N GLY A 183 19.15 12.94 -5.65
CA GLY A 183 18.56 12.59 -6.94
C GLY A 183 18.28 11.10 -7.11
N ASP A 184 18.49 10.26 -6.09
CA ASP A 184 17.95 8.91 -6.04
C ASP A 184 16.84 8.77 -4.98
N LEU A 185 15.98 7.75 -5.11
CA LEU A 185 14.87 7.55 -4.18
C LEU A 185 15.32 6.70 -2.99
N ASP A 186 15.19 7.25 -1.80
CA ASP A 186 15.31 6.55 -0.53
C ASP A 186 14.01 5.86 -0.14
N MET A 187 14.03 5.13 0.97
CA MET A 187 12.87 4.36 1.42
C MET A 187 12.63 4.45 2.92
N PHE A 188 11.43 4.89 3.28
CA PHE A 188 10.88 4.74 4.63
C PHE A 188 10.04 3.46 4.68
N LEU A 189 10.39 2.55 5.60
CA LEU A 189 9.62 1.34 5.87
C LEU A 189 8.80 1.53 7.15
N LEU A 190 7.50 1.63 6.97
CA LEU A 190 6.54 1.59 8.05
C LEU A 190 6.37 0.15 8.52
N THR A 191 6.52 -0.08 9.82
CA THR A 191 6.23 -1.37 10.44
C THR A 191 5.10 -1.23 11.46
N SER A 192 4.76 -2.33 12.10
CA SER A 192 3.76 -2.33 13.18
C SER A 192 4.21 -3.23 14.32
N SER A 193 3.46 -3.23 15.40
CA SER A 193 3.73 -4.03 16.59
C SER A 193 2.72 -5.15 16.77
N VAL A 194 3.21 -6.28 17.29
CA VAL A 194 2.40 -7.46 17.65
C VAL A 194 2.12 -7.55 19.15
N HIS A 195 2.54 -6.53 19.91
CA HIS A 195 2.34 -6.46 21.35
C HIS A 195 0.86 -6.20 21.69
N SER A 196 0.29 -7.03 22.57
CA SER A 196 -1.06 -6.85 23.08
C SER A 196 -1.09 -5.77 24.18
N ASN A 197 -2.31 -5.32 24.53
CA ASN A 197 -2.55 -4.44 25.68
C ASN A 197 -1.89 -4.94 26.98
N ASP A 198 -1.56 -6.23 27.14
CA ASP A 198 -0.97 -6.73 28.39
C ASP A 198 0.55 -6.48 28.51
N THR A 199 1.20 -5.99 27.46
CA THR A 199 2.65 -5.69 27.41
C THR A 199 2.97 -4.20 27.60
N TYR A 200 2.19 -3.49 28.44
CA TYR A 200 2.45 -2.08 28.77
C TYR A 200 3.86 -1.88 29.34
N GLY A 201 4.62 -1.01 28.68
CA GLY A 201 5.77 -0.31 29.24
C GLY A 201 5.42 1.15 29.50
N ASP A 202 6.33 1.89 30.12
CA ASP A 202 6.23 3.35 30.19
C ASP A 202 6.58 4.00 28.83
N SER A 203 6.45 5.33 28.74
CA SER A 203 6.77 6.09 27.53
C SER A 203 8.23 6.01 27.09
N THR A 204 9.13 5.40 27.89
CA THR A 204 10.54 5.24 27.50
C THR A 204 10.73 4.17 26.42
N GLN A 205 9.73 3.31 26.17
CA GLN A 205 9.79 2.33 25.07
C GLN A 205 9.91 3.01 23.71
N ARG A 206 9.41 4.24 23.54
CA ARG A 206 9.55 5.03 22.31
C ARG A 206 11.01 5.19 21.86
N PHE A 207 11.94 5.28 22.83
CA PHE A 207 13.36 5.47 22.57
C PHE A 207 14.15 4.16 22.46
N LYS A 208 13.47 3.01 22.52
CA LYS A 208 14.11 1.71 22.29
C LYS A 208 14.06 1.35 20.82
N CYS A 209 15.04 0.57 20.39
CA CYS A 209 15.10 0.04 19.04
C CYS A 209 14.58 -1.40 19.01
N SER A 210 13.68 -1.68 18.08
CA SER A 210 13.19 -3.01 17.73
C SER A 210 13.44 -3.22 16.25
N HIS A 211 14.16 -4.29 15.90
CA HIS A 211 14.37 -4.64 14.50
C HIS A 211 13.07 -5.02 13.81
N ASP A 212 12.18 -5.78 14.46
CA ASP A 212 10.99 -6.30 13.78
C ASP A 212 9.82 -5.30 13.75
N ALA A 213 9.71 -4.44 14.78
CA ALA A 213 8.52 -3.62 15.04
C ALA A 213 8.74 -2.11 14.99
N GLY A 214 9.99 -1.67 14.82
CA GLY A 214 10.33 -0.26 14.67
C GLY A 214 10.24 0.18 13.21
N ASP A 215 9.98 1.46 12.96
CA ASP A 215 10.10 2.00 11.60
C ASP A 215 11.57 2.07 11.18
N HIS A 216 11.81 2.03 9.87
CA HIS A 216 13.15 2.10 9.31
C HIS A 216 13.26 3.18 8.23
N LEU A 217 14.42 3.82 8.16
CA LEU A 217 14.83 4.65 7.03
C LEU A 217 16.04 4.01 6.35
N PHE A 218 15.91 3.79 5.04
CA PHE A 218 16.96 3.28 4.18
C PHE A 218 17.40 4.39 3.23
N ARG A 219 18.68 4.77 3.30
CA ARG A 219 19.26 5.67 2.31
C ARG A 219 19.71 4.87 1.09
N ASN A 220 19.39 5.33 -0.09
CA ASN A 220 19.88 4.76 -1.32
C ASN A 220 21.21 5.42 -1.72
N ASP A 221 22.15 4.61 -2.18
CA ASP A 221 23.44 5.08 -2.68
C ASP A 221 23.67 4.37 -4.02
N ASN A 222 23.11 4.91 -5.11
CA ASN A 222 23.21 4.37 -6.48
C ASN A 222 22.67 2.93 -6.62
N GLY A 223 21.49 2.66 -6.09
CA GLY A 223 20.79 1.36 -6.17
C GLY A 223 21.17 0.38 -5.06
N HIS A 224 21.87 0.84 -4.02
CA HIS A 224 22.11 0.07 -2.81
C HIS A 224 21.55 0.80 -1.59
N PHE A 225 20.60 0.16 -0.92
CA PHE A 225 19.90 0.71 0.24
C PHE A 225 20.59 0.29 1.54
N THR A 226 20.95 1.29 2.35
CA THR A 226 21.56 1.12 3.67
C THR A 226 20.59 1.59 4.75
N ASP A 227 20.32 0.75 5.75
CA ASP A 227 19.55 1.15 6.93
C ASP A 227 20.33 2.22 7.73
N VAL A 228 19.79 3.44 7.74
CA VAL A 228 20.34 4.62 8.44
C VAL A 228 19.48 5.03 9.63
N THR A 229 18.50 4.23 10.03
CA THR A 229 17.48 4.52 11.05
C THR A 229 18.09 5.05 12.35
N LYS A 230 19.16 4.39 12.82
CA LYS A 230 19.82 4.75 14.08
C LYS A 230 20.41 6.18 14.08
N THR A 231 20.83 6.67 12.91
CA THR A 231 21.47 7.98 12.76
C THR A 231 20.53 9.04 12.20
N SER A 232 19.38 8.64 11.65
CA SER A 232 18.43 9.54 11.00
C SER A 232 17.46 10.22 11.97
N GLY A 233 17.33 9.75 13.21
CA GLY A 233 16.35 10.30 14.16
C GLY A 233 14.94 9.71 14.03
N ILE A 234 14.73 8.76 13.12
CA ILE A 234 13.49 7.96 13.05
C ILE A 234 13.40 7.03 14.26
N TYR A 235 12.23 6.96 14.89
CA TYR A 235 11.99 6.04 16.00
C TYR A 235 11.77 4.61 15.51
N ALA A 236 12.65 3.71 15.93
CA ALA A 236 12.49 2.26 15.77
C ALA A 236 11.75 1.61 16.96
N ALA A 237 10.71 2.27 17.46
CA ALA A 237 10.06 1.91 18.72
C ALA A 237 9.37 0.54 18.64
N PRO A 238 9.54 -0.39 19.61
CA PRO A 238 8.77 -1.64 19.66
C PRO A 238 7.25 -1.44 19.83
N ILE A 239 6.85 -0.22 20.20
CA ILE A 239 5.45 0.19 20.41
C ILE A 239 4.93 1.08 19.29
N GLY A 240 5.62 1.16 18.14
CA GLY A 240 5.07 1.73 16.92
C GLY A 240 3.98 0.82 16.35
N TYR A 241 2.77 1.35 16.16
CA TYR A 241 1.63 0.63 15.60
C TYR A 241 1.27 1.26 14.25
N GLY A 242 2.26 1.37 13.37
CA GLY A 242 2.15 2.07 12.10
C GLY A 242 1.08 1.48 11.18
N LEU A 243 0.10 2.31 10.83
CA LEU A 243 -1.01 1.96 9.92
C LEU A 243 -1.04 2.80 8.63
N GLY A 244 -0.37 3.94 8.63
CA GLY A 244 -0.33 4.84 7.49
C GLY A 244 0.91 5.73 7.56
N VAL A 245 1.45 6.02 6.38
CA VAL A 245 2.56 6.95 6.19
C VAL A 245 2.17 7.94 5.09
N SER A 246 2.54 9.20 5.26
CA SER A 246 2.43 10.23 4.25
C SER A 246 3.70 11.04 4.21
N VAL A 247 4.16 11.34 3.00
CA VAL A 247 5.41 12.07 2.75
C VAL A 247 5.07 13.32 1.94
N GLY A 248 5.69 14.43 2.30
CA GLY A 248 5.62 15.68 1.54
C GLY A 248 6.15 16.86 2.32
N ASP A 249 6.27 18.01 1.66
CA ASP A 249 6.68 19.28 2.28
C ASP A 249 5.57 19.85 3.18
N LEU A 250 5.51 19.37 4.43
CA LEU A 250 4.43 19.70 5.38
C LEU A 250 4.63 21.07 6.03
N ASN A 251 5.87 21.54 6.13
CA ASN A 251 6.22 22.83 6.72
C ASN A 251 6.48 23.95 5.68
N ASN A 252 6.45 23.65 4.39
CA ASN A 252 6.73 24.54 3.26
C ASN A 252 8.19 25.05 3.18
N ASP A 253 9.17 24.24 3.58
CA ASP A 253 10.60 24.55 3.46
C ASP A 253 11.25 23.95 2.20
N GLY A 254 10.47 23.22 1.42
CA GLY A 254 10.86 22.57 0.17
C GLY A 254 11.49 21.19 0.35
N TRP A 255 11.59 20.65 1.56
CA TRP A 255 12.06 19.28 1.83
C TRP A 255 10.91 18.39 2.28
N ASP A 256 10.98 17.11 1.93
CA ASP A 256 9.94 16.17 2.32
C ASP A 256 10.05 15.81 3.79
N ASP A 257 8.95 16.04 4.51
CA ASP A 257 8.69 15.59 5.87
C ASP A 257 7.93 14.25 5.85
N ILE A 258 7.88 13.54 6.98
CA ILE A 258 7.17 12.26 7.12
C ILE A 258 6.16 12.35 8.25
N TYR A 259 4.91 11.97 7.96
CA TYR A 259 3.86 11.79 8.97
C TYR A 259 3.49 10.31 9.08
N VAL A 260 3.53 9.77 10.28
CA VAL A 260 3.15 8.38 10.59
C VAL A 260 1.94 8.38 11.52
N SER A 261 0.87 7.68 11.12
CA SER A 261 -0.27 7.43 11.99
C SER A 261 -0.10 6.10 12.73
N ASN A 262 -0.05 6.16 14.06
CA ASN A 262 0.05 5.01 14.95
C ASN A 262 -1.31 4.68 15.58
N ASP A 263 -1.60 3.40 15.73
CA ASP A 263 -2.74 2.95 16.52
C ASP A 263 -2.45 2.95 18.04
N PHE A 264 -3.48 2.67 18.83
CA PHE A 264 -3.46 2.47 20.27
C PHE A 264 -2.95 3.68 21.07
N PHE A 265 -1.82 3.51 21.76
CA PHE A 265 -1.33 4.41 22.81
C PHE A 265 -0.05 5.14 22.43
N GLU A 266 0.59 4.74 21.33
CA GLU A 266 1.71 5.49 20.78
C GLU A 266 1.16 6.71 20.03
N GLN A 267 1.89 7.81 20.07
CA GLN A 267 1.51 9.01 19.35
C GLN A 267 1.83 8.84 17.87
N ASP A 268 1.07 9.54 17.03
CA ASP A 268 1.50 9.79 15.66
C ASP A 268 2.86 10.50 15.67
N TYR A 269 3.69 10.20 14.68
CA TYR A 269 4.99 10.84 14.53
C TYR A 269 4.94 11.85 13.40
N TYR A 270 5.42 13.06 13.66
CA TYR A 270 5.65 14.07 12.62
C TYR A 270 7.14 14.38 12.53
N TYR A 271 7.82 13.74 11.59
CA TYR A 271 9.24 13.90 11.37
C TYR A 271 9.51 15.06 10.40
N VAL A 272 10.08 16.13 10.94
CA VAL A 272 10.55 17.28 10.17
C VAL A 272 11.97 17.04 9.67
N ASN A 273 12.18 17.13 8.37
CA ASN A 273 13.49 16.98 7.77
C ASN A 273 14.42 18.14 8.19
N GLN A 274 15.64 17.82 8.62
CA GLN A 274 16.63 18.81 9.11
C GLN A 274 17.66 19.21 8.03
N HIS A 275 17.46 18.80 6.78
CA HIS A 275 18.27 19.15 5.60
C HIS A 275 19.73 18.66 5.69
N ASN A 276 19.97 17.64 6.51
CA ASN A 276 21.30 17.12 6.80
C ASN A 276 21.34 15.59 6.92
N GLY A 277 20.35 14.91 6.35
CA GLY A 277 20.20 13.45 6.44
C GLY A 277 19.51 12.97 7.73
N THR A 278 18.94 13.88 8.53
CA THR A 278 18.24 13.54 9.77
C THR A 278 16.86 14.18 9.83
N PHE A 279 16.03 13.63 10.70
CA PHE A 279 14.69 14.07 11.03
C PHE A 279 14.59 14.41 12.51
N LYS A 280 13.69 15.32 12.81
CA LYS A 280 13.28 15.64 14.18
C LYS A 280 11.78 15.46 14.30
N GLU A 281 11.36 14.64 15.26
CA GLU A 281 9.96 14.55 15.69
C GLU A 281 9.55 15.73 16.57
#